data_AF-A0A9X2LNF9-F1
#
_entry.id   AF-A0A9X2LNF9-F1
#
_cell.length_a   1.000
_cell.length_b   1.000
_cell.length_c   1.000
_cell.angle_alpha   90.00
_cell.angle_beta   90.00
_cell.angle_gamma   90.00
#
_symmetry.space_group_name_H-M   'P 1'
#
loop_
_entity.id
_entity.type
_entity.pdbx_description
1 polymer ?
#
loop_
_entity_poly.entity_id
_entity_poly.type
_entity_poly.pdbx_seq_one_letter_code
_entity_poly.pdbx_strand_id
1 'polypeptide(L)' 'MLNGIVRAAAEILAWWAGLTAVWTLLISRADTLEIAVGAAAALVSAWAARGARRAADR' A
#
# COMPACT_ATOMS: atom_id res chain seq x y z
N MET A 1 -14.08 -10.20 -16.54
CA MET A 1 -12.71 -10.48 -16.01
C MET A 1 -11.96 -9.18 -15.66
N LEU A 2 -11.87 -8.20 -16.58
CA LEU A 2 -11.19 -6.91 -16.36
C LEU A 2 -11.67 -6.13 -15.12
N ASN A 3 -12.98 -6.02 -14.87
CA ASN A 3 -13.51 -5.30 -13.70
C ASN A 3 -13.01 -5.84 -12.36
N GLY A 4 -12.74 -7.14 -12.25
CA GLY A 4 -12.20 -7.75 -11.03
C GLY A 4 -10.74 -7.35 -10.79
N ILE A 5 -9.95 -7.28 -11.86
CA ILE A 5 -8.54 -6.86 -11.83
C ILE A 5 -8.46 -5.37 -11.50
N VAL A 6 -9.26 -4.53 -12.15
CA VAL A 6 -9.30 -3.07 -11.89
C VAL A 6 -9.65 -2.80 -10.43
N ARG A 7 -10.68 -3.46 -9.89
CA ARG A 7 -11.05 -3.29 -8.48
C ARG A 7 -9.96 -3.78 -7.52
N ALA A 8 -9.26 -4.86 -7.87
CA ALA A 8 -8.15 -5.35 -7.07
C ALA A 8 -6.97 -4.37 -7.06
N ALA A 9 -6.58 -3.86 -8.24
CA ALA A 9 -5.52 -2.88 -8.39
C ALA A 9 -5.85 -1.57 -7.65
N ALA A 10 -7.08 -1.06 -7.79
CA ALA A 10 -7.53 0.14 -7.08
C ALA A 10 -7.43 0.00 -5.56
N GLU A 11 -7.82 -1.16 -5.02
CA GLU A 11 -7.72 -1.43 -3.59
C GLU A 11 -6.25 -1.48 -3.11
N ILE A 12 -5.36 -2.13 -3.87
CA ILE A 12 -3.92 -2.19 -3.54
C ILE A 12 -3.30 -0.80 -3.60
N LEU A 13 -3.63 -0.01 -4.63
CA LEU A 13 -3.17 1.37 -4.77
C LEU A 13 -3.66 2.25 -3.62
N ALA A 14 -4.90 2.06 -3.17
CA ALA A 14 -5.43 2.78 -2.01
C ALA A 14 -4.66 2.43 -0.72
N TRP A 15 -4.40 1.14 -0.47
CA TRP A 15 -3.58 0.72 0.68
C TRP A 15 -2.15 1.24 0.60
N TRP A 16 -1.54 1.14 -0.58
CA TRP A 16 -0.18 1.61 -0.82
C TRP A 16 -0.07 3.12 -0.59
N ALA A 17 -0.98 3.92 -1.16
CA ALA A 17 -0.99 5.36 -1.00
C ALA A 17 -1.21 5.78 0.46
N GLY A 18 -2.15 5.15 1.17
CA GLY A 18 -2.40 5.41 2.58
C GLY A 18 -1.20 5.08 3.46
N LEU A 19 -0.59 3.91 3.27
CA LEU A 19 0.59 3.49 4.04
C LEU A 19 1.81 4.37 3.74
N THR A 20 2.03 4.72 2.48
CA THR A 20 3.11 5.63 2.08
C THR A 20 2.90 7.00 2.70
N ALA A 21 1.68 7.54 2.66
CA ALA A 21 1.35 8.83 3.27
C ALA A 21 1.59 8.82 4.79
N VAL A 22 1.09 7.81 5.51
CA VAL A 22 1.31 7.66 6.96
C VAL A 22 2.81 7.56 7.27
N TRP A 23 3.55 6.74 6.53
CA TRP A 23 4.99 6.59 6.69
C TRP A 23 5.74 7.91 6.45
N THR A 24 5.41 8.64 5.39
CA THR A 24 6.00 9.96 5.09
C THR A 24 5.69 10.98 6.17
N LEU A 25 4.49 10.94 6.77
CA LEU A 25 4.15 11.82 7.90
C LEU A 25 4.98 11.48 9.16
N LEU A 26 5.35 10.21 9.34
CA LEU A 26 6.20 9.77 10.46
C LEU A 26 7.66 10.14 10.26
N ILE A 27 8.14 10.23 9.02
CA ILE A 27 9.54 10.55 8.69
C ILE A 27 9.60 11.90 7.99
N SER A 28 9.82 12.96 8.77
CA SER A 28 9.76 14.34 8.28
C SER A 28 10.90 14.74 7.33
N ARG A 29 11.99 13.96 7.26
CA ARG A 29 13.11 14.23 6.36
C ARG A 29 13.66 12.91 5.82
N ALA A 30 13.00 12.40 4.77
CA ALA A 30 13.47 11.25 4.02
C ALA A 30 14.27 11.71 2.80
N ASP A 31 15.42 11.08 2.55
CA ASP A 31 16.10 11.24 1.27
C ASP A 31 15.43 10.40 0.16
N THR A 32 15.86 10.58 -1.09
CA THR A 32 15.26 9.91 -2.25
C THR A 32 15.31 8.38 -2.15
N LEU A 33 16.38 7.81 -1.57
CA LEU A 33 16.53 6.36 -1.40
C LEU A 33 15.54 5.86 -0.34
N GLU A 34 15.44 6.58 0.78
CA GLU A 34 14.49 6.25 1.84
C GLU A 34 13.05 6.30 1.33
N ILE A 35 12.69 7.28 0.50
CA ILE A 35 11.37 7.34 -0.14
C ILE A 35 11.14 6.11 -1.03
N ALA A 36 12.12 5.73 -1.85
CA ALA A 36 12.00 4.57 -2.73
C ALA A 36 11.82 3.26 -1.95
N VAL A 37 12.59 3.07 -0.87
CA VAL A 37 12.50 1.90 0.01
C VAL A 37 11.18 1.90 0.79
N GLY A 38 10.76 3.05 1.32
CA GLY A 38 9.49 3.22 2.03
C GLY A 38 8.30 2.90 1.13
N ALA A 39 8.30 3.42 -0.10
CA ALA A 39 7.28 3.12 -1.10
C ALA A 39 7.25 1.63 -1.49
N ALA A 40 8.41 1.00 -1.66
CA ALA A 40 8.50 -0.43 -1.97
C ALA A 40 8.00 -1.30 -0.81
N ALA A 41 8.40 -0.98 0.43
CA ALA A 41 7.92 -1.65 1.64
C ALA A 41 6.40 -1.49 1.80
N ALA A 42 5.89 -0.27 1.61
CA ALA A 42 4.46 0.02 1.64
C ALA A 42 3.68 -0.79 0.59
N LEU A 43 4.29 -1.10 -0.56
CA LEU A 43 3.62 -1.89 -1.60
C LEU A 43 3.44 -3.34 -1.15
N VAL A 44 4.46 -3.93 -0.53
CA VAL A 44 4.37 -5.27 0.09
C VAL A 44 3.31 -5.27 1.19
N SER A 45 3.31 -4.26 2.06
CA SER A 45 2.32 -4.11 3.12
C SER A 45 0.90 -3.90 2.58
N ALA A 46 0.72 -3.28 1.43
CA ALA A 46 -0.59 -3.11 0.79
C ALA A 46 -1.22 -4.45 0.39
N TRP A 47 -0.41 -5.40 -0.09
CA TRP A 47 -0.86 -6.77 -0.35
C TRP A 47 -1.25 -7.50 0.93
N ALA A 48 -0.48 -7.34 2.00
CA ALA A 48 -0.80 -7.92 3.31
C ALA A 48 -2.11 -7.33 3.87
N ALA A 49 -2.32 -6.02 3.80
CA ALA A 49 -3.54 -5.35 4.24
C ALA A 49 -4.78 -5.83 3.47
N ARG A 50 -4.66 -5.96 2.14
CA ARG A 50 -5.70 -6.58 1.30
C ARG A 50 -5.99 -8.02 1.74
N GLY A 51 -4.95 -8.82 1.99
CA GLY A 51 -5.09 -10.20 2.45
C GLY A 51 -5.80 -10.30 3.80
N ALA A 52 -5.43 -9.45 4.76
CA ALA A 52 -6.04 -9.38 6.08
C ALA A 52 -7.52 -9.00 6.02
N ARG A 53 -7.90 -8.00 5.21
CA ARG A 53 -9.31 -7.63 5.00
C ARG A 53 -10.11 -8.78 4.41
N ARG A 54 -9.57 -9.41 3.36
CA ARG A 54 -10.21 -10.58 2.75
C ARG A 54 -10.32 -11.77 3.70
N ALA A 55 -9.45 -11.89 4.70
CA ALA A 55 -9.56 -12.90 5.74
C ALA A 55 -10.61 -12.53 6.79
N ALA A 56 -10.77 -11.26 7.12
CA ALA A 56 -11.81 -10.76 8.02
C ALA A 56 -13.22 -10.81 7.39
N ASP A 57 -13.32 -10.67 6.07
CA ASP A 57 -14.57 -10.76 5.32
C ASP A 57 -15.03 -12.22 5.05
N ARG A 58 -14.24 -13.22 5.48
CA ARG A 58 -14.60 -14.66 5.40
C ARG A 58 -15.21 -15.11 6.71
#